data_AF-A0A522ZWI5-F1
#
_entry.id   AF-A0A522ZWI5-F1
#
_cell.length_a   1.000
_cell.length_b   1.000
_cell.length_c   1.000
_cell.angle_alpha   90.00
_cell.angle_beta   90.00
_cell.angle_gamma   90.00
#
_symmetry.space_group_name_H-M   'P 1'
#
loop_
_entity.id
_entity.type
_entity.pdbx_description
1 polymer ?
#
loop_
_entity_poly.entity_id
_entity_poly.type
_entity_poly.pdbx_seq_one_letter_code
_entity_poly.pdbx_strand_id
1 'polypeptide(L)'
;MRIFGKYQCAGMLLAACAVLPVWAAPIVSGVPDQAAFDSFAKDVTAAFDYRPLQPDAGGILGLDVSAFGTVAQIHDRDAYHTFTGRNDHVISLGGVQIAKGLPGNLEVGGFIAGVAQGSVTLYGAQLRYKLLEGTPITPSLAFAAHYTGAAGLDDARFRSWGVDATVAQSFLIFKPYAGVGYVWGRLSPRHGIALAPSHPERVRGFAGIRMALLPMLYVGAQYERVGRTNTYSASLGLSIP
;
A
#
# COMPACT_ATOMS: atom_id res chain seq x y z
N MET A 1 42.38 -38.22 8.78
CA MET A 1 43.61 -37.38 8.78
C MET A 1 43.32 -36.15 7.91
N ARG A 2 43.40 -34.94 8.51
CA ARG A 2 43.27 -33.56 7.93
C ARG A 2 41.86 -33.16 7.43
N ILE A 3 41.04 -32.38 8.14
CA ILE A 3 41.10 -30.96 8.62
C ILE A 3 41.03 -29.93 7.48
N PHE A 4 39.92 -29.20 7.40
CA PHE A 4 39.71 -27.75 7.17
C PHE A 4 38.17 -27.54 7.12
N GLY A 5 37.51 -26.57 7.74
CA GLY A 5 37.92 -25.32 8.36
C GLY A 5 36.80 -24.30 8.10
N LYS A 6 36.31 -23.68 9.18
CA LYS A 6 35.18 -22.73 9.27
C LYS A 6 35.26 -21.55 8.29
N TYR A 7 34.12 -21.18 7.68
CA TYR A 7 33.68 -19.81 7.36
C TYR A 7 32.15 -19.79 7.55
N GLN A 8 31.63 -19.25 8.66
CA GLN A 8 31.14 -17.86 8.78
C GLN A 8 30.09 -17.53 7.71
N CYS A 9 28.81 -17.54 8.08
CA CYS A 9 28.03 -16.36 8.50
C CYS A 9 27.82 -15.34 7.37
N ALA A 10 26.57 -14.92 7.22
CA ALA A 10 26.06 -13.89 6.31
C ALA A 10 25.98 -14.30 4.82
N GLY A 11 24.80 -14.77 4.44
CA GLY A 11 24.48 -15.11 3.06
C GLY A 11 22.99 -15.13 2.80
N MET A 12 22.37 -13.95 2.91
CA MET A 12 21.34 -13.51 1.96
C MET A 12 20.11 -14.43 1.80
N LEU A 13 19.23 -14.42 2.80
CA LEU A 13 17.85 -14.91 2.64
C LEU A 13 17.02 -13.80 1.98
N LEU A 14 17.24 -13.62 0.68
CA LEU A 14 16.49 -12.70 -0.19
C LEU A 14 15.79 -13.57 -1.25
N ALA A 15 14.77 -14.30 -0.83
CA ALA A 15 14.03 -15.20 -1.72
C ALA A 15 12.55 -15.27 -1.31
N ALA A 16 11.77 -14.28 -1.76
CA ALA A 16 10.35 -14.44 -2.08
C ALA A 16 9.84 -13.20 -2.84
N CYS A 17 10.47 -12.86 -3.98
CA CYS A 17 9.85 -11.96 -4.94
C CYS A 17 9.28 -12.82 -6.07
N ALA A 18 8.13 -13.42 -5.84
CA ALA A 18 7.36 -14.05 -6.91
C ALA A 18 6.66 -12.94 -7.70
N VAL A 19 7.42 -12.23 -8.55
CA VAL A 19 6.83 -11.44 -9.64
C VAL A 19 6.30 -12.45 -10.64
N LEU A 20 5.03 -12.81 -10.51
CA LEU A 20 4.37 -13.67 -11.49
C LEU A 20 4.32 -12.95 -12.85
N PRO A 21 4.59 -13.64 -13.97
CA PRO A 21 4.42 -13.06 -15.29
C PRO A 21 2.93 -12.88 -15.56
N VAL A 22 2.46 -11.63 -15.61
CA VAL A 22 1.07 -11.32 -15.96
C VAL A 22 0.96 -10.93 -17.42
N TRP A 23 0.10 -11.64 -18.12
CA TRP A 23 -0.34 -11.37 -19.48
C TRP A 23 -1.33 -10.20 -19.45
N ALA A 24 -1.10 -9.18 -20.27
CA ALA A 24 -2.00 -8.04 -20.41
C ALA A 24 -3.28 -8.48 -21.12
N ALA A 25 -4.44 -8.27 -20.49
CA ALA A 25 -5.74 -8.33 -21.14
C ALA A 25 -6.25 -6.89 -21.34
N PRO A 26 -6.92 -6.58 -22.47
CA PRO A 26 -7.47 -5.26 -22.73
C PRO A 26 -8.56 -4.89 -21.70
N ILE A 27 -8.58 -3.61 -21.29
CA ILE A 27 -9.39 -3.06 -20.18
C ILE A 27 -10.81 -2.68 -20.65
N VAL A 28 -11.22 -2.99 -21.88
CA VAL A 28 -12.56 -2.63 -22.37
C VAL A 28 -13.19 -3.79 -23.11
N SER A 29 -14.23 -4.38 -22.53
CA SER A 29 -15.02 -5.47 -23.14
C SER A 29 -16.51 -5.13 -23.32
N GLY A 30 -16.98 -3.98 -22.83
CA GLY A 30 -18.39 -3.55 -22.90
C GLY A 30 -18.60 -2.13 -23.44
N VAL A 31 -19.86 -1.69 -23.55
CA VAL A 31 -20.23 -0.31 -23.91
C VAL A 31 -19.99 0.57 -22.68
N PRO A 32 -19.02 1.49 -22.70
CA PRO A 32 -18.66 2.26 -21.53
C PRO A 32 -19.71 3.34 -21.25
N ASP A 33 -20.42 3.23 -20.12
CA ASP A 33 -21.17 4.34 -19.55
C ASP A 33 -20.36 5.02 -18.43
N GLN A 34 -20.62 6.32 -18.22
CA GLN A 34 -19.86 7.13 -17.27
C GLN A 34 -20.07 6.69 -15.81
N ALA A 35 -21.25 6.17 -15.47
CA ALA A 35 -21.58 5.79 -14.10
C ALA A 35 -20.79 4.53 -13.69
N ALA A 36 -20.71 3.54 -14.57
CA ALA A 36 -19.88 2.36 -14.41
C ALA A 36 -18.40 2.74 -14.32
N PHE A 37 -17.93 3.68 -15.16
CA PHE A 37 -16.54 4.15 -15.09
C PHE A 37 -16.22 4.85 -13.76
N ASP A 38 -17.14 5.69 -13.27
CA ASP A 38 -16.96 6.35 -11.97
C ASP A 38 -16.98 5.35 -10.81
N SER A 39 -17.80 4.30 -10.91
CA SER A 39 -17.84 3.22 -9.93
C SER A 39 -16.54 2.41 -9.93
N PHE A 40 -16.06 2.05 -11.11
CA PHE A 40 -14.76 1.40 -11.29
C PHE A 40 -13.62 2.28 -10.76
N ALA A 41 -13.60 3.57 -11.09
CA ALA A 41 -12.60 4.52 -10.62
C ALA A 41 -12.56 4.59 -9.09
N LYS A 42 -13.72 4.53 -8.43
CA LYS A 42 -13.82 4.51 -6.97
C LYS A 42 -13.17 3.25 -6.37
N ASP A 43 -13.43 2.08 -6.94
CA ASP A 43 -12.85 0.81 -6.48
C ASP A 43 -11.34 0.76 -6.73
N VAL A 44 -10.89 1.21 -7.91
CA VAL A 44 -9.46 1.35 -8.23
C VAL A 44 -8.77 2.32 -7.27
N THR A 45 -9.40 3.46 -6.98
CA THR A 45 -8.84 4.44 -6.01
C THR A 45 -8.69 3.82 -4.63
N ALA A 46 -9.73 3.13 -4.15
CA ALA A 46 -9.67 2.45 -2.86
C ALA A 46 -8.63 1.32 -2.85
N ALA A 47 -8.51 0.55 -3.92
CA ALA A 47 -7.57 -0.56 -4.02
C ALA A 47 -6.12 -0.07 -4.15
N PHE A 48 -5.85 0.97 -4.92
CA PHE A 48 -4.48 1.39 -5.26
C PHE A 48 -3.90 2.46 -4.33
N ASP A 49 -4.67 3.01 -3.40
CA ASP A 49 -4.17 4.04 -2.50
C ASP A 49 -2.92 3.61 -1.69
N TYR A 50 -2.07 4.60 -1.35
CA TYR A 50 -0.87 4.39 -0.53
C TYR A 50 -1.27 3.90 0.86
N ARG A 51 -0.61 2.86 1.39
CA ARG A 51 -0.92 2.31 2.71
C ARG A 51 0.22 2.49 3.71
N PRO A 52 -0.02 3.12 4.87
CA PRO A 52 0.96 3.14 5.95
C PRO A 52 0.92 1.81 6.69
N LEU A 53 1.48 0.75 6.09
CA LEU A 53 1.57 -0.59 6.72
C LEU A 53 2.50 -0.64 7.93
N GLN A 54 3.06 0.51 8.30
CA GLN A 54 3.89 0.72 9.47
C GLN A 54 3.55 2.07 10.14
N PRO A 55 3.52 2.11 11.49
CA PRO A 55 3.22 3.33 12.24
C PRO A 55 4.42 4.30 12.31
N ASP A 56 5.65 3.81 12.19
CA ASP A 56 6.88 4.62 12.03
C ASP A 56 8.07 3.78 11.53
N ALA A 57 9.12 4.48 11.09
CA ALA A 57 10.41 3.93 10.67
C ALA A 57 11.47 3.91 11.79
N GLY A 58 11.07 3.81 13.07
CA GLY A 58 12.03 3.56 14.16
C GLY A 58 12.83 4.74 14.72
N GLY A 59 12.53 6.00 14.36
CA GLY A 59 13.17 7.19 14.95
C GLY A 59 13.74 8.15 13.92
N ILE A 60 14.74 8.95 14.28
CA ILE A 60 15.36 9.99 13.41
C ILE A 60 16.33 9.40 12.37
N LEU A 61 16.95 8.24 12.64
CA LEU A 61 17.87 7.58 11.70
C LEU A 61 17.34 6.26 11.17
N GLY A 62 16.21 5.81 11.69
CA GLY A 62 15.74 4.48 11.42
C GLY A 62 15.34 4.25 9.96
N LEU A 63 15.57 3.01 9.52
CA LEU A 63 15.28 2.51 8.19
C LEU A 63 14.38 1.31 8.31
N ASP A 64 13.25 1.35 7.63
CA ASP A 64 12.32 0.23 7.55
C ASP A 64 12.22 -0.25 6.11
N VAL A 65 12.33 -1.56 5.91
CA VAL A 65 12.11 -2.23 4.63
C VAL A 65 11.18 -3.40 4.87
N SER A 66 10.10 -3.49 4.11
CA SER A 66 9.14 -4.59 4.27
C SER A 66 8.58 -5.06 2.95
N ALA A 67 8.25 -6.35 2.90
CA ALA A 67 7.40 -6.91 1.87
C ALA A 67 5.96 -6.91 2.39
N PHE A 68 5.00 -6.74 1.49
CA PHE A 68 3.59 -6.75 1.84
C PHE A 68 2.73 -7.43 0.78
N GLY A 69 1.58 -7.91 1.25
CA GLY A 69 0.47 -8.37 0.43
C GLY A 69 -0.81 -7.66 0.87
N THR A 70 -1.63 -7.27 -0.09
CA THR A 70 -2.89 -6.55 0.13
C THR A 70 -4.00 -7.18 -0.70
N VAL A 71 -5.19 -7.30 -0.13
CA VAL A 71 -6.41 -7.71 -0.83
C VAL A 71 -7.51 -6.69 -0.58
N ALA A 72 -7.94 -6.01 -1.64
CA ALA A 72 -9.01 -5.02 -1.62
C ALA A 72 -10.27 -5.61 -2.24
N GLN A 73 -11.41 -5.50 -1.56
CA GLN A 73 -12.69 -6.01 -2.06
C GLN A 73 -13.22 -5.13 -3.19
N ILE A 74 -13.73 -5.76 -4.25
CA ILE A 74 -14.42 -5.05 -5.33
C ILE A 74 -15.87 -4.82 -4.89
N HIS A 75 -16.27 -3.54 -4.85
CA HIS A 75 -17.62 -3.17 -4.44
C HIS A 75 -18.60 -3.31 -5.61
N ASP A 76 -18.22 -2.79 -6.78
CA ASP A 76 -19.02 -2.83 -8.00
C ASP A 76 -18.40 -3.83 -8.99
N ARG A 77 -18.88 -5.07 -8.90
CA ARG A 77 -18.35 -6.19 -9.68
C ARG A 77 -18.72 -6.10 -11.15
N ASP A 78 -19.89 -5.55 -11.46
CA ASP A 78 -20.38 -5.43 -12.83
C ASP A 78 -19.57 -4.37 -13.57
N ALA A 79 -19.30 -3.23 -12.91
CA ALA A 79 -18.37 -2.22 -13.42
C ALA A 79 -16.96 -2.81 -13.58
N TYR A 80 -16.45 -3.53 -12.58
CA TYR A 80 -15.13 -4.16 -12.67
C TYR A 80 -15.03 -5.15 -13.85
N HIS A 81 -16.04 -6.01 -14.03
CA HIS A 81 -16.10 -6.94 -15.16
C HIS A 81 -16.15 -6.21 -16.51
N THR A 82 -16.90 -5.11 -16.60
CA THR A 82 -17.02 -4.32 -17.83
C THR A 82 -15.68 -3.71 -18.27
N PHE A 83 -14.86 -3.29 -17.30
CA PHE A 83 -13.55 -2.65 -17.54
C PHE A 83 -12.34 -3.59 -17.41
N THR A 84 -12.53 -4.87 -17.13
CA THR A 84 -11.39 -5.81 -17.06
C THR A 84 -11.65 -7.11 -17.78
N GLY A 85 -12.91 -7.43 -18.09
CA GLY A 85 -13.34 -8.76 -18.55
C GLY A 85 -13.25 -9.84 -17.47
N ARG A 86 -13.06 -9.47 -16.20
CA ARG A 86 -12.78 -10.40 -15.09
C ARG A 86 -13.89 -10.41 -14.05
N ASN A 87 -14.18 -11.59 -13.50
CA ASN A 87 -15.19 -11.81 -12.46
C ASN A 87 -14.57 -11.94 -11.06
N ASP A 88 -13.48 -11.20 -10.81
CA ASP A 88 -12.78 -11.26 -9.53
C ASP A 88 -13.60 -10.59 -8.43
N HIS A 89 -13.39 -11.05 -7.20
CA HIS A 89 -14.03 -10.48 -6.00
C HIS A 89 -13.11 -9.54 -5.25
N VAL A 90 -11.81 -9.60 -5.55
CA VAL A 90 -10.76 -8.82 -4.90
C VAL A 90 -9.71 -8.39 -5.93
N ILE A 91 -9.09 -7.25 -5.66
CA ILE A 91 -7.87 -6.78 -6.28
C ILE A 91 -6.73 -7.08 -5.31
N SER A 92 -5.70 -7.78 -5.78
CA SER A 92 -4.60 -8.25 -4.95
C SER A 92 -3.31 -7.55 -5.35
N LEU A 93 -2.59 -7.02 -4.37
CA LEU A 93 -1.32 -6.34 -4.56
C LEU A 93 -0.23 -7.08 -3.79
N GLY A 94 0.96 -7.16 -4.37
CA GLY A 94 2.15 -7.65 -3.70
C GLY A 94 3.33 -6.74 -3.99
N GLY A 95 4.11 -6.38 -2.99
CA GLY A 95 5.16 -5.40 -3.19
C GLY A 95 6.14 -5.27 -2.04
N VAL A 96 6.99 -4.26 -2.17
CA VAL A 96 7.93 -3.85 -1.14
C VAL A 96 7.74 -2.38 -0.84
N GLN A 97 7.94 -2.01 0.41
CA GLN A 97 7.97 -0.63 0.86
C GLN A 97 9.25 -0.37 1.65
N ILE A 98 9.69 0.88 1.59
CA ILE A 98 10.81 1.40 2.32
C ILE A 98 10.38 2.69 3.00
N ALA A 99 10.83 2.93 4.22
CA ALA A 99 10.74 4.25 4.81
C ALA A 99 11.96 4.56 5.66
N LYS A 100 12.23 5.85 5.77
CA LYS A 100 13.38 6.39 6.48
C LYS A 100 12.95 7.54 7.36
N GLY A 101 13.30 7.45 8.63
CA GLY A 101 13.27 8.57 9.56
C GLY A 101 14.28 9.64 9.18
N LEU A 102 13.90 10.89 9.42
CA LEU A 102 14.71 12.09 9.19
C LEU A 102 14.70 12.99 10.44
N PRO A 103 15.68 13.90 10.57
CA PRO A 103 15.66 14.93 11.60
C PRO A 103 14.40 15.80 11.55
N GLY A 104 13.99 16.31 12.71
CA GLY A 104 12.80 17.17 12.81
C GLY A 104 11.48 16.39 12.72
N ASN A 105 11.44 15.15 13.23
CA ASN A 105 10.25 14.30 13.30
C ASN A 105 9.63 13.96 11.95
N LEU A 106 10.43 14.03 10.88
CA LEU A 106 10.00 13.72 9.53
C LEU A 106 10.32 12.27 9.19
N GLU A 107 9.54 11.71 8.30
CA GLU A 107 9.75 10.39 7.74
C GLU A 107 9.33 10.42 6.27
N VAL A 108 10.18 9.86 5.42
CA VAL A 108 9.90 9.70 3.99
C VAL A 108 9.82 8.23 3.68
N GLY A 109 8.84 7.84 2.87
CA GLY A 109 8.67 6.47 2.47
C GLY A 109 8.23 6.34 1.02
N GLY A 110 8.31 5.13 0.52
CA GLY A 110 7.83 4.78 -0.80
C GLY A 110 7.59 3.29 -0.94
N PHE A 111 6.87 2.93 -1.99
CA PHE A 111 6.60 1.53 -2.30
C PHE A 111 6.60 1.29 -3.80
N ILE A 112 6.79 0.02 -4.16
CA ILE A 112 6.51 -0.51 -5.48
C ILE A 112 5.76 -1.83 -5.32
N ALA A 113 4.69 -2.02 -6.08
CA ALA A 113 3.86 -3.22 -6.00
C ALA A 113 3.29 -3.61 -7.36
N GLY A 114 3.15 -4.91 -7.60
CA GLY A 114 2.42 -5.46 -8.74
C GLY A 114 0.98 -5.77 -8.37
N VAL A 115 0.07 -5.61 -9.33
CA VAL A 115 -1.32 -6.09 -9.24
C VAL A 115 -1.36 -7.54 -9.76
N ALA A 116 -1.88 -8.49 -8.99
CA ALA A 116 -1.87 -9.90 -9.41
C ALA A 116 -2.78 -10.18 -10.63
N GLN A 117 -3.81 -9.35 -10.81
CA GLN A 117 -4.86 -9.50 -11.82
C GLN A 117 -4.51 -8.87 -13.18
N GLY A 118 -3.38 -8.15 -13.31
CA GLY A 118 -3.01 -7.42 -14.53
C GLY A 118 -1.54 -7.00 -14.58
N SER A 119 -1.05 -6.57 -15.74
CA SER A 119 0.34 -6.10 -15.89
C SER A 119 0.52 -4.66 -15.39
N VAL A 120 -0.04 -4.38 -14.20
CA VAL A 120 -0.06 -3.04 -13.59
C VAL A 120 0.92 -3.00 -12.44
N THR A 121 1.78 -1.98 -12.46
CA THR A 121 2.74 -1.69 -11.39
C THR A 121 2.34 -0.38 -10.72
N LEU A 122 2.16 -0.44 -9.41
CA LEU A 122 1.95 0.71 -8.56
C LEU A 122 3.27 1.18 -7.98
N TYR A 123 3.40 2.49 -7.87
CA TYR A 123 4.50 3.12 -7.14
C TYR A 123 3.94 4.30 -6.36
N GLY A 124 4.50 4.56 -5.19
CA GLY A 124 4.04 5.67 -4.37
C GLY A 124 5.11 6.19 -3.44
N ALA A 125 4.83 7.37 -2.91
CA ALA A 125 5.68 8.06 -1.95
C ALA A 125 4.81 8.61 -0.81
N GLN A 126 5.42 8.73 0.36
CA GLN A 126 4.81 9.32 1.55
C GLN A 126 5.78 10.27 2.23
N LEU A 127 5.23 11.36 2.75
CA LEU A 127 5.86 12.22 3.72
C LEU A 127 5.03 12.20 4.99
N ARG A 128 5.66 11.91 6.12
CA ARG A 128 5.02 11.82 7.43
C ARG A 128 5.72 12.73 8.43
N TYR A 129 4.94 13.43 9.23
CA TYR A 129 5.40 14.32 10.29
C TYR A 129 4.84 13.84 11.64
N LYS A 130 5.71 13.52 12.58
CA LYS A 130 5.34 13.06 13.92
C LYS A 130 5.17 14.29 14.83
N LEU A 131 3.92 14.59 15.17
CA LEU A 131 3.58 15.65 16.11
C LEU A 131 4.02 15.30 17.53
N LEU A 132 3.79 14.04 17.90
CA LEU A 132 4.14 13.50 19.20
C LEU A 132 4.90 12.21 18.99
N GLU A 133 6.12 12.16 19.52
CA GLU A 133 6.87 10.91 19.58
C GLU A 133 6.26 10.01 20.67
N GLY A 134 6.04 8.75 20.30
CA GLY A 134 5.49 7.76 21.21
C GLY A 134 6.56 7.26 22.16
N THR A 135 6.20 7.14 23.44
CA THR A 135 6.98 6.42 24.44
C THR A 135 6.23 5.13 24.82
N PRO A 136 6.79 4.24 25.66
CA PRO A 136 6.03 3.10 26.17
C PRO A 136 4.74 3.48 26.91
N ILE A 137 4.63 4.72 27.39
CA ILE A 137 3.50 5.22 28.18
C ILE A 137 2.71 6.35 27.49
N THR A 138 3.21 6.91 26.39
CA THR A 138 2.53 7.96 25.62
C THR A 138 2.32 7.53 24.17
N PRO A 139 1.12 7.75 23.59
CA PRO A 139 0.88 7.42 22.20
C PRO A 139 1.67 8.37 21.28
N SER A 140 2.05 7.87 20.11
CA SER A 140 2.53 8.72 19.02
C SER A 140 1.36 9.27 18.21
N LEU A 141 1.54 10.47 17.69
CA LEU A 141 0.60 11.13 16.78
C LEU A 141 1.37 11.61 15.56
N ALA A 142 0.86 11.31 14.37
CA ALA A 142 1.48 11.70 13.12
C ALA A 142 0.45 12.15 12.08
N PHE A 143 0.87 13.10 11.24
CA PHE A 143 0.20 13.43 10.00
C PHE A 143 1.03 12.91 8.83
N ALA A 144 0.36 12.41 7.80
CA ALA A 144 1.02 11.98 6.58
C ALA A 144 0.33 12.57 5.35
N ALA A 145 1.12 12.84 4.33
CA ALA A 145 0.67 13.08 2.97
C ALA A 145 1.28 11.99 2.08
N HIS A 146 0.53 11.50 1.11
CA HIS A 146 0.96 10.40 0.27
C HIS A 146 0.47 10.57 -1.17
N TYR A 147 1.17 9.90 -2.07
CA TYR A 147 0.89 9.88 -3.50
C TYR A 147 1.09 8.48 -4.05
N THR A 148 0.21 8.06 -4.96
CA THR A 148 0.36 6.82 -5.74
C THR A 148 0.15 7.09 -7.22
N GLY A 149 0.96 6.45 -8.06
CA GLY A 149 0.75 6.34 -9.50
C GLY A 149 0.69 4.88 -9.94
N ALA A 150 0.02 4.63 -11.05
CA ALA A 150 0.06 3.33 -11.73
C ALA A 150 0.75 3.44 -13.10
N ALA A 151 1.56 2.43 -13.42
CA ALA A 151 2.15 2.18 -14.72
C ALA A 151 1.62 0.85 -15.29
N GLY A 152 1.66 0.68 -16.61
CA GLY A 152 1.14 -0.50 -17.29
C GLY A 152 -0.37 -0.51 -17.53
N LEU A 153 -1.04 0.65 -17.38
CA LEU A 153 -2.40 0.86 -17.84
C LEU A 153 -2.37 1.41 -19.28
N ASP A 154 -2.73 0.57 -20.25
CA ASP A 154 -2.73 0.96 -21.67
C ASP A 154 -3.88 1.93 -22.00
N ASP A 155 -5.04 1.67 -21.40
CA ASP A 155 -6.29 2.39 -21.70
C ASP A 155 -6.64 3.47 -20.66
N ALA A 156 -5.83 3.63 -19.61
CA ALA A 156 -6.10 4.58 -18.53
C ALA A 156 -4.84 5.19 -17.92
N ARG A 157 -5.02 6.26 -17.14
CA ARG A 157 -4.00 6.84 -16.26
C ARG A 157 -4.60 6.97 -14.87
N PHE A 158 -3.94 6.35 -13.90
CA PHE A 158 -4.33 6.46 -12.50
C PHE A 158 -3.28 7.25 -11.72
N ARG A 159 -3.77 8.16 -10.88
CA ARG A 159 -3.01 8.82 -9.83
C ARG A 159 -3.92 9.01 -8.61
N SER A 160 -3.35 8.92 -7.41
CA SER A 160 -4.02 9.37 -6.20
C SER A 160 -3.08 10.18 -5.33
N TRP A 161 -3.66 11.05 -4.52
CA TRP A 161 -2.99 11.68 -3.41
C TRP A 161 -3.91 11.66 -2.20
N GLY A 162 -3.36 11.78 -1.01
CA GLY A 162 -4.16 11.79 0.20
C GLY A 162 -3.39 12.26 1.41
N VAL A 163 -4.14 12.41 2.49
CA VAL A 163 -3.63 12.82 3.80
C VAL A 163 -4.24 11.97 4.90
N ASP A 164 -3.46 11.64 5.92
CA ASP A 164 -3.91 10.83 7.05
C ASP A 164 -3.43 11.43 8.38
N ALA A 165 -4.25 11.26 9.41
CA ALA A 165 -3.88 11.40 10.81
C ALA A 165 -3.79 10.00 11.44
N THR A 166 -2.70 9.69 12.12
CA THR A 166 -2.47 8.37 12.71
C THR A 166 -2.08 8.49 14.18
N VAL A 167 -2.66 7.64 15.02
CA VAL A 167 -2.26 7.41 16.40
C VAL A 167 -1.70 6.01 16.55
N ALA A 168 -0.61 5.84 17.29
CA ALA A 168 -0.07 4.52 17.61
C ALA A 168 0.41 4.45 19.06
N GLN A 169 0.36 3.27 19.65
CA GLN A 169 0.87 3.02 21.00
C GLN A 169 1.87 1.87 20.94
N SER A 170 3.03 2.04 21.56
CA SER A 170 4.00 0.96 21.71
C SER A 170 3.75 0.23 23.04
N PHE A 171 3.59 -1.09 23.00
CA PHE A 171 3.36 -1.91 24.19
C PHE A 171 4.01 -3.30 24.05
N LEU A 172 5.05 -3.56 24.85
CA LEU A 172 5.91 -4.75 24.74
C LEU A 172 6.39 -4.95 23.29
N ILE A 173 5.99 -6.05 22.66
CA ILE A 173 6.31 -6.41 21.28
C ILE A 173 5.25 -5.95 20.28
N PHE A 174 4.14 -5.41 20.76
CA PHE A 174 3.02 -4.97 19.93
C PHE A 174 3.02 -3.47 19.76
N LYS A 175 2.60 -3.04 18.58
CA LYS A 175 2.40 -1.64 18.25
C LYS A 175 1.07 -1.50 17.50
N PRO A 176 -0.06 -1.48 18.21
CA PRO A 176 -1.34 -1.12 17.61
C PRO A 176 -1.32 0.31 17.12
N TYR A 177 -2.00 0.55 16.00
CA TYR A 177 -2.17 1.87 15.41
C TYR A 177 -3.51 1.99 14.70
N ALA A 178 -4.02 3.20 14.61
CA ALA A 178 -5.23 3.53 13.87
C ALA A 178 -5.13 4.92 13.29
N GLY A 179 -5.87 5.16 12.21
CA GLY A 179 -5.87 6.46 11.56
C GLY A 179 -7.11 6.70 10.72
N VAL A 180 -7.28 7.97 10.39
CA VAL A 180 -8.33 8.47 9.50
C VAL A 180 -7.71 9.44 8.51
N GLY A 181 -8.28 9.49 7.32
CA GLY A 181 -7.71 10.27 6.24
C GLY A 181 -8.69 10.53 5.13
N TYR A 182 -8.16 11.17 4.10
CA TYR A 182 -8.89 11.51 2.90
C TYR A 182 -8.02 11.24 1.68
N VAL A 183 -8.62 10.61 0.68
CA VAL A 183 -7.94 10.20 -0.55
C VAL A 183 -8.69 10.79 -1.74
N TRP A 184 -7.93 11.43 -2.62
CA TRP A 184 -8.38 11.91 -3.91
C TRP A 184 -7.75 11.05 -5.01
N GLY A 185 -8.58 10.32 -5.73
CA GLY A 185 -8.22 9.56 -6.89
C GLY A 185 -8.47 10.34 -8.17
N ARG A 186 -7.72 10.01 -9.21
CA ARG A 186 -7.96 10.49 -10.57
C ARG A 186 -7.72 9.37 -11.55
N LEU A 187 -8.78 8.93 -12.21
CA LEU A 187 -8.72 7.95 -13.28
C LEU A 187 -9.10 8.64 -14.59
N SER A 188 -8.15 8.73 -15.51
CA SER A 188 -8.36 9.36 -16.83
C SER A 188 -8.25 8.31 -17.93
N PRO A 189 -9.29 8.12 -18.77
CA PRO A 189 -9.19 7.28 -19.95
C PRO A 189 -8.08 7.77 -20.92
N ARG A 190 -7.45 6.86 -21.66
CA ARG A 190 -6.54 7.15 -22.77
C ARG A 190 -7.26 6.96 -24.11
N HIS A 191 -6.63 7.45 -25.20
CA HIS A 191 -7.16 7.57 -26.56
C HIS A 191 -8.11 6.43 -26.97
N GLY A 192 -9.28 6.78 -27.55
CA GLY A 192 -10.24 5.83 -28.13
C GLY A 192 -11.49 5.57 -27.28
N ILE A 193 -11.52 6.01 -26.02
CA ILE A 193 -12.66 5.83 -25.12
C ILE A 193 -13.33 7.19 -24.88
N ALA A 194 -14.60 7.33 -25.29
CA ALA A 194 -15.40 8.55 -25.14
C ALA A 194 -15.96 8.71 -23.70
N LEU A 195 -15.08 8.70 -22.71
CA LEU A 195 -15.41 8.87 -21.29
C LEU A 195 -14.70 10.09 -20.70
N ALA A 196 -15.36 10.76 -19.76
CA ALA A 196 -14.76 11.84 -19.00
C ALA A 196 -13.85 11.29 -17.88
N PRO A 197 -12.76 11.99 -17.51
CA PRO A 197 -11.97 11.66 -16.34
C PRO A 197 -12.83 11.63 -15.08
N SER A 198 -12.59 10.64 -14.23
CA SER A 198 -13.26 10.49 -12.94
C SER A 198 -12.34 10.93 -11.80
N HIS A 199 -12.91 11.59 -10.80
CA HIS A 199 -12.21 12.13 -9.63
C HIS A 199 -12.83 11.61 -8.33
N PRO A 200 -12.59 10.35 -7.96
CA PRO A 200 -13.13 9.80 -6.71
C PRO A 200 -12.54 10.48 -5.49
N GLU A 201 -13.40 10.98 -4.61
CA GLU A 201 -13.02 11.53 -3.32
C GLU A 201 -13.57 10.65 -2.20
N ARG A 202 -12.70 10.18 -1.30
CA ARG A 202 -13.07 9.14 -0.33
C ARG A 202 -12.47 9.40 1.05
N VAL A 203 -13.33 9.28 2.06
CA VAL A 203 -12.90 9.14 3.45
C VAL A 203 -12.28 7.76 3.64
N ARG A 204 -11.17 7.74 4.36
CA ARG A 204 -10.39 6.56 4.71
C ARG A 204 -10.34 6.40 6.23
N GLY A 205 -10.49 5.17 6.69
CA GLY A 205 -10.18 4.78 8.06
C GLY A 205 -9.41 3.47 8.06
N PHE A 206 -8.42 3.34 8.93
CA PHE A 206 -7.63 2.12 9.06
C PHE A 206 -7.24 1.83 10.51
N ALA A 207 -7.02 0.56 10.78
CA ALA A 207 -6.47 0.09 12.04
C ALA A 207 -5.56 -1.10 11.77
N GLY A 208 -4.44 -1.17 12.46
CA GLY A 208 -3.47 -2.23 12.29
C GLY A 208 -2.70 -2.51 13.56
N ILE A 209 -1.94 -3.59 13.50
CA ILE A 209 -1.03 -4.00 14.55
C ILE A 209 0.27 -4.44 13.93
N ARG A 210 1.38 -3.98 14.50
CA ARG A 210 2.71 -4.49 14.22
C ARG A 210 3.19 -5.29 15.42
N MET A 211 3.82 -6.43 15.17
CA MET A 211 4.39 -7.31 16.18
C MET A 211 5.87 -7.53 15.88
N ALA A 212 6.73 -7.12 16.82
CA ALA A 212 8.16 -7.41 16.77
C ALA A 212 8.38 -8.89 17.11
N LEU A 213 8.92 -9.65 16.16
CA LEU A 213 9.33 -11.04 16.37
C LEU A 213 10.77 -11.12 16.90
N LEU A 214 11.62 -10.21 16.42
CA LEU A 214 13.01 -10.01 16.85
C LEU A 214 13.28 -8.49 16.91
N PRO A 215 14.40 -8.04 17.51
CA PRO A 215 14.71 -6.60 17.61
C PRO A 215 14.61 -5.83 16.29
N MET A 216 14.89 -6.50 15.15
CA MET A 216 14.77 -5.91 13.82
C MET A 216 13.62 -6.49 12.99
N LEU A 217 13.14 -7.70 13.27
CA LEU A 217 12.14 -8.39 12.46
C LEU A 217 10.74 -8.16 13.01
N TYR A 218 9.80 -7.80 12.15
CA TYR A 218 8.41 -7.65 12.53
C TYR A 218 7.45 -8.23 11.50
N VAL A 219 6.25 -8.53 11.96
CA VAL A 219 5.08 -8.77 11.11
C VAL A 219 4.02 -7.72 11.38
N GLY A 220 3.26 -7.36 10.36
CA GLY A 220 2.18 -6.38 10.44
C GLY A 220 0.90 -6.94 9.83
N ALA A 221 -0.23 -6.52 10.38
CA ALA A 221 -1.54 -6.70 9.76
C ALA A 221 -2.31 -5.39 9.86
N GLN A 222 -3.05 -5.05 8.81
CA GLN A 222 -3.85 -3.84 8.72
C GLN A 222 -5.20 -4.14 8.08
N TYR A 223 -6.25 -3.60 8.68
CA TYR A 223 -7.55 -3.45 8.06
C TYR A 223 -7.76 -1.99 7.69
N GLU A 224 -8.32 -1.77 6.51
CA GLU A 224 -8.62 -0.46 6.00
C GLU A 224 -10.00 -0.45 5.33
N ARG A 225 -10.66 0.70 5.42
CA ARG A 225 -11.87 1.00 4.68
C ARG A 225 -11.75 2.35 4.00
N VAL A 226 -11.82 2.35 2.67
CA VAL A 226 -11.86 3.57 1.85
C VAL A 226 -13.25 3.67 1.23
N GLY A 227 -14.08 4.56 1.76
CA GLY A 227 -15.50 4.64 1.42
C GLY A 227 -16.25 3.33 1.71
N ARG A 228 -16.55 2.55 0.66
CA ARG A 228 -17.29 1.27 0.75
C ARG A 228 -16.42 0.04 0.53
N THR A 229 -15.15 0.23 0.19
CA THR A 229 -14.22 -0.84 -0.13
C THR A 229 -13.42 -1.19 1.11
N ASN A 230 -13.44 -2.47 1.47
CA ASN A 230 -12.65 -3.02 2.56
C ASN A 230 -11.36 -3.60 2.01
N THR A 231 -10.26 -3.35 2.70
CA THR A 231 -8.94 -3.83 2.34
C THR A 231 -8.26 -4.46 3.53
N TYR A 232 -7.57 -5.58 3.29
CA TYR A 232 -6.78 -6.29 4.28
C TYR A 232 -5.35 -6.39 3.78
N SER A 233 -4.40 -6.10 4.65
CA SER A 233 -2.98 -6.13 4.31
C SER A 233 -2.18 -6.84 5.38
N ALA A 234 -1.13 -7.52 4.95
CA ALA A 234 -0.13 -8.11 5.81
C ALA A 234 1.26 -7.68 5.34
N SER A 235 2.17 -7.50 6.28
CA SER A 235 3.56 -7.14 6.01
C SER A 235 4.53 -7.96 6.83
N LEU A 236 5.73 -8.15 6.28
CA LEU A 236 6.88 -8.73 6.96
C LEU A 236 8.07 -7.80 6.67
N GLY A 237 8.69 -7.28 7.71
CA GLY A 237 9.72 -6.26 7.53
C GLY A 237 10.87 -6.32 8.51
N LEU A 238 11.91 -5.60 8.12
CA LEU A 238 13.10 -5.33 8.90
C LEU A 238 13.13 -3.83 9.22
N SER A 239 13.32 -3.53 10.49
CA SER A 239 13.38 -2.17 11.01
C SER A 239 14.69 -2.00 11.76
N ILE A 240 15.50 -1.05 11.31
CA ILE A 240 16.77 -0.69 11.90
C ILE A 240 16.53 0.66 12.59
N PRO A 241 16.59 0.76 13.93
CA PRO A 241 16.40 2.02 14.65
C PRO A 241 17.55 3.03 14.41
#